data_AF-A0A6P8AQW3-F1
#
_entry.id   AF-A0A6P8AQW3-F1
#
_cell.length_a   1.000
_cell.length_b   1.000
_cell.length_c   1.000
_cell.angle_alpha   90.00
_cell.angle_beta   90.00
_cell.angle_gamma   90.00
#
_symmetry.space_group_name_H-M   'P 1'
#
loop_
_entity.id
_entity.type
_entity.pdbx_description
1 polymer ?
#
loop_
_entity_poly.entity_id
_entity_poly.type
_entity_poly.pdbx_seq_one_letter_code
_entity_poly.pdbx_strand_id
1 'polypeptide(L)'
;MSAPLRVSLGHTATEFPQWVSEQLVKPINLAIALFIVTLTTVVLNDSQSHLKRLPLVNAPKSMLYNSWNVKTEFLHKSVNILDRARALFPGKPFRMLTSLGPLTVLPPEFGHEIRKSPEVSFSETMQQV
;
A
#
# COMPACT_ATOMS: atom_id res chain seq x y z
N MET A 1 27.75 7.88 -76.51
CA MET A 1 28.26 8.17 -75.16
C MET A 1 27.45 9.32 -74.60
N SER A 2 26.47 9.02 -73.74
CA SER A 2 25.61 10.01 -73.08
C SER A 2 25.48 9.56 -71.63
N ALA A 3 26.01 10.36 -70.70
CA ALA A 3 26.02 10.05 -69.27
C ALA A 3 24.61 10.19 -68.67
N PRO A 4 24.20 9.34 -67.72
CA PRO A 4 22.92 9.50 -67.05
C PRO A 4 23.01 10.59 -65.97
N LEU A 5 22.03 11.50 -65.99
CA LEU A 5 21.82 12.50 -64.94
C LEU A 5 21.46 11.78 -63.62
N ARG A 6 22.35 11.90 -62.63
CA ARG A 6 22.08 11.48 -61.25
C ARG A 6 21.10 12.47 -60.61
N VAL A 7 19.84 12.07 -60.51
CA VAL A 7 18.85 12.73 -59.66
C VAL A 7 19.21 12.43 -58.20
N SER A 8 19.66 13.44 -57.48
CA SER A 8 19.89 13.36 -56.03
C SER A 8 18.54 13.37 -55.31
N LEU A 9 18.04 12.19 -54.98
CA LEU A 9 16.91 12.02 -54.06
C LEU A 9 17.40 12.40 -52.66
N GLY A 10 17.22 13.67 -52.29
CA GLY A 10 17.34 14.11 -50.92
C GLY A 10 16.33 13.34 -50.07
N HIS A 11 16.82 12.42 -49.25
CA HIS A 11 16.04 11.80 -48.20
C HIS A 11 15.62 12.90 -47.22
N THR A 12 14.38 13.37 -47.36
CA THR A 12 13.72 14.17 -46.33
C THR A 12 13.45 13.26 -45.15
N ALA A 13 14.46 13.07 -44.30
CA ALA A 13 14.23 12.63 -42.94
C ALA A 13 13.32 13.70 -42.32
N THR A 14 12.11 13.31 -41.92
CA THR A 14 11.19 14.13 -41.15
C THR A 14 11.79 14.35 -39.76
N GLU A 15 12.79 15.24 -39.68
CA GLU A 15 13.34 15.70 -38.42
C GLU A 15 12.33 16.70 -37.83
N PHE A 16 11.65 16.26 -36.78
CA PHE A 16 10.75 17.15 -36.04
C PHE A 16 11.55 18.35 -35.51
N PRO A 17 11.02 19.57 -35.59
CA PRO A 17 11.68 20.74 -35.06
C PRO A 17 12.03 20.55 -33.58
N GLN A 18 13.26 20.89 -33.18
CA GLN A 18 13.79 20.68 -31.82
C GLN A 18 12.90 21.31 -30.72
N TRP A 19 12.19 22.40 -31.03
CA TRP A 19 11.25 23.02 -30.08
C TRP A 19 10.02 22.15 -29.80
N VAL A 20 9.57 21.35 -30.76
CA VAL A 20 8.41 20.45 -30.62
C VAL A 20 8.77 19.27 -29.71
N SER A 21 9.95 18.67 -29.93
CA SER A 21 10.42 17.58 -29.07
C SER A 21 10.66 18.07 -27.65
N GLU A 22 11.25 19.25 -27.45
CA GLU A 22 11.45 19.83 -26.11
C GLU A 22 10.15 20.17 -25.38
N GLN A 23 9.12 20.69 -26.07
CA GLN A 23 7.82 20.98 -25.49
C GLN A 23 7.08 19.72 -25.04
N LEU A 24 7.30 18.59 -25.73
CA LEU A 24 6.61 17.32 -25.46
C LEU A 24 7.39 16.41 -24.49
N VAL A 25 8.73 16.34 -24.57
CA VAL A 25 9.52 15.45 -23.71
C VAL A 25 9.58 15.91 -22.25
N LYS A 26 9.57 17.22 -21.99
CA LYS A 26 9.61 17.75 -20.61
C LYS A 26 8.40 17.33 -19.75
N PRO A 27 7.14 17.49 -20.19
CA PRO A 27 5.99 17.04 -19.40
C PRO A 27 5.89 15.51 -19.33
N ILE A 28 6.30 14.78 -20.38
CA ILE A 28 6.31 13.31 -20.38
C ILE A 28 7.31 12.77 -19.36
N ASN A 29 8.53 13.32 -19.32
CA ASN A 29 9.55 12.92 -18.34
C ASN A 29 9.11 13.24 -16.90
N LEU A 30 8.44 14.38 -16.69
CA LEU A 30 7.85 14.72 -15.38
C LEU A 30 6.75 13.73 -14.99
N ALA A 31 5.86 13.37 -15.91
CA ALA A 31 4.80 12.40 -15.66
C ALA A 31 5.36 11.01 -15.31
N ILE A 32 6.40 10.57 -16.03
CA ILE A 32 7.11 9.31 -15.74
C ILE A 32 7.78 9.38 -14.38
N ALA A 33 8.47 10.47 -14.05
CA ALA A 33 9.12 10.65 -12.75
C ALA A 33 8.09 10.60 -11.61
N LEU A 34 6.96 11.30 -11.75
CA LEU A 34 5.87 11.26 -10.77
C LEU A 34 5.29 9.86 -10.64
N PHE A 35 5.07 9.15 -11.74
CA PHE A 35 4.58 7.78 -11.72
C PHE A 35 5.55 6.85 -10.97
N ILE A 36 6.86 6.93 -11.25
CA ILE A 36 7.89 6.13 -10.59
C ILE A 36 7.95 6.46 -9.10
N VAL A 37 7.92 7.74 -8.72
CA VAL A 37 7.91 8.16 -7.31
C VAL A 37 6.69 7.60 -6.60
N THR A 38 5.50 7.77 -7.17
CA THR A 38 4.24 7.29 -6.58
C THR A 38 4.25 5.77 -6.43
N LEU A 39 4.71 5.05 -7.46
CA LEU A 39 4.83 3.59 -7.44
C LEU A 39 5.83 3.14 -6.37
N THR A 40 6.97 3.81 -6.27
CA THR A 40 7.99 3.53 -5.26
C THR A 40 7.45 3.77 -3.85
N THR A 41 6.74 4.87 -3.62
CA THR A 41 6.09 5.14 -2.32
C THR A 41 5.05 4.08 -1.98
N VAL A 42 4.24 3.63 -2.94
CA VAL A 42 3.24 2.56 -2.70
C VAL A 42 3.91 1.24 -2.37
N VAL A 43 4.97 0.86 -3.10
CA VAL A 43 5.71 -0.39 -2.86
C VAL A 43 6.44 -0.36 -1.52
N LEU A 44 7.07 0.76 -1.18
CA LEU A 44 7.80 0.91 0.09
C LEU A 44 6.87 1.08 1.29
N ASN A 45 5.65 1.59 1.09
CA ASN A 45 4.65 1.71 2.15
C ASN A 45 3.98 0.36 2.50
N ASP A 46 4.42 -0.76 1.92
CA ASP A 46 4.02 -2.10 2.35
C ASP A 46 4.72 -2.54 3.67
N SER A 47 4.86 -1.60 4.60
CA SER A 47 5.54 -1.77 5.89
C SER A 47 4.85 -2.80 6.82
N GLN A 48 3.61 -3.20 6.50
CA GLN A 48 2.83 -4.14 7.31
C GLN A 48 2.90 -5.59 6.79
N SER A 49 3.87 -5.93 5.94
CA SER A 49 4.07 -7.29 5.41
C SER A 49 4.27 -8.34 6.51
N HIS A 50 4.92 -7.97 7.63
CA HIS A 50 5.10 -8.85 8.79
C HIS A 50 3.77 -9.18 9.50
N LEU A 51 2.82 -8.24 9.55
CA LEU A 51 1.49 -8.45 10.11
C LEU A 51 0.57 -9.25 9.16
N LYS A 52 0.86 -9.31 7.85
CA LYS A 52 0.07 -10.10 6.88
C LYS A 52 0.12 -11.60 7.17
N ARG A 53 1.07 -12.07 7.97
CA ARG A 53 1.18 -13.48 8.39
C ARG A 53 0.13 -13.91 9.40
N LEU A 54 -0.50 -12.96 10.10
CA LEU A 54 -1.54 -13.26 11.08
C LEU A 54 -2.88 -13.51 10.40
N PRO A 55 -3.66 -14.49 10.88
CA PRO A 55 -4.96 -14.80 10.29
C PRO A 55 -5.92 -13.61 10.43
N LEU A 56 -6.55 -13.23 9.32
CA LEU A 56 -7.53 -12.14 9.26
C LEU A 56 -8.95 -12.70 9.38
N VAL A 57 -9.65 -12.38 10.48
CA VAL A 57 -10.94 -12.97 10.82
C VAL A 57 -12.08 -12.50 9.91
N ASN A 58 -12.11 -11.21 9.57
CA ASN A 58 -13.13 -10.63 8.67
C ASN A 58 -12.53 -10.20 7.33
N ALA A 59 -11.76 -11.11 6.69
CA ALA A 59 -11.23 -10.84 5.37
C ALA A 59 -12.37 -10.42 4.41
N PRO A 60 -12.21 -9.32 3.66
CA PRO A 60 -13.22 -8.92 2.69
C PRO A 60 -13.38 -10.07 1.69
N LYS A 61 -14.60 -10.58 1.53
CA LYS A 61 -14.91 -11.73 0.66
C LYS A 61 -14.52 -11.50 -0.81
N SER A 62 -14.26 -10.27 -1.23
CA SER A 62 -13.79 -9.91 -2.56
C SER A 62 -13.00 -8.61 -2.51
N MET A 63 -12.02 -8.47 -3.41
CA MET A 63 -11.26 -7.24 -3.63
C MET A 63 -12.15 -6.04 -4.04
N LEU A 64 -13.37 -6.33 -4.53
CA LEU A 64 -14.38 -5.35 -4.93
C LEU A 64 -15.41 -5.02 -3.82
N TYR A 65 -15.28 -5.61 -2.62
CA TYR A 65 -16.27 -5.41 -1.57
C TYR A 65 -16.13 -4.01 -0.97
N ASN A 66 -17.20 -3.22 -1.11
CA ASN A 66 -17.24 -1.82 -0.71
C ASN A 66 -16.87 -1.68 0.77
N SER A 67 -15.84 -0.89 1.08
CA SER A 67 -15.28 -0.68 2.42
C SER A 67 -16.35 -0.30 3.47
N TRP A 68 -17.47 0.27 3.01
CA TRP A 68 -18.62 0.62 3.82
C TRP A 68 -19.24 -0.58 4.57
N ASN A 69 -19.36 -1.73 3.90
CA ASN A 69 -20.01 -2.91 4.47
C ASN A 69 -19.19 -3.54 5.60
N VAL A 70 -17.86 -3.48 5.50
CA VAL A 70 -16.94 -3.97 6.54
C VAL A 70 -17.04 -3.10 7.80
N LYS A 71 -17.19 -1.77 7.63
CA LYS A 71 -17.37 -0.84 8.75
C LYS A 71 -18.70 -1.05 9.46
N THR A 72 -19.80 -1.19 8.71
CA THR A 72 -21.12 -1.44 9.30
C THR A 72 -21.22 -2.80 9.97
N GLU A 73 -20.60 -3.83 9.38
CA GLU A 73 -20.56 -5.16 9.98
C GLU A 73 -19.77 -5.17 11.30
N PHE A 74 -18.62 -4.48 11.35
CA PHE A 74 -17.88 -4.31 12.59
C PHE A 74 -18.68 -3.55 13.66
N LEU A 75 -19.35 -2.45 13.30
CA LEU A 75 -20.14 -1.65 14.24
C LEU A 75 -21.29 -2.44 14.87
N HIS A 76 -21.99 -3.27 14.09
CA HIS A 76 -23.12 -4.03 14.60
C HIS A 76 -22.75 -5.40 15.19
N LYS A 77 -21.61 -5.99 14.79
CA LYS A 77 -21.27 -7.38 15.13
C LYS A 77 -19.88 -7.57 15.73
N SER A 78 -19.22 -6.51 16.20
CA SER A 78 -17.88 -6.57 16.81
C SER A 78 -17.74 -7.69 17.86
N VAL A 79 -18.70 -7.81 18.78
CA VAL A 79 -18.72 -8.86 19.82
C VAL A 79 -18.81 -10.25 19.20
N ASN A 80 -19.69 -10.46 18.22
CA ASN A 80 -19.87 -11.74 17.56
C ASN A 80 -18.62 -12.12 16.73
N ILE A 81 -18.01 -11.14 16.06
CA ILE A 81 -16.75 -11.34 15.31
C ILE A 81 -15.63 -11.75 16.27
N LEU A 82 -15.53 -11.12 17.45
CA LEU A 82 -14.54 -11.48 18.47
C LEU A 82 -14.79 -12.86 19.06
N ASP A 83 -16.04 -13.21 19.34
CA ASP A 83 -16.40 -14.53 19.88
C ASP A 83 -16.08 -15.64 18.88
N ARG A 84 -16.44 -15.42 17.61
CA ARG A 84 -16.05 -16.29 16.49
C ARG A 84 -14.53 -16.38 16.32
N ALA A 85 -13.82 -15.26 16.44
CA ALA A 85 -12.36 -15.23 16.35
C ALA A 85 -11.71 -16.09 17.43
N ARG A 86 -12.19 -15.98 18.68
CA ARG A 86 -11.70 -16.79 19.80
C ARG A 86 -11.99 -18.26 19.62
N ALA A 87 -13.16 -18.61 19.07
CA ALA A 87 -13.51 -19.99 18.75
C ALA A 87 -12.63 -20.57 17.62
N LEU A 88 -12.29 -19.76 16.61
CA LEU A 88 -11.48 -20.20 15.46
C LEU A 88 -9.96 -20.22 15.76
N PHE A 89 -9.49 -19.31 16.61
CA PHE A 89 -8.07 -19.10 16.92
C PHE A 89 -7.81 -19.06 18.44
N PRO A 90 -8.08 -20.17 19.17
CA PRO A 90 -7.87 -20.20 20.62
C PRO A 90 -6.37 -20.04 20.95
N GLY A 91 -6.03 -19.08 21.81
CA GLY A 91 -4.66 -18.82 22.25
C GLY A 91 -3.71 -18.41 21.13
N LYS A 92 -4.22 -17.86 20.02
CA LYS A 92 -3.40 -17.39 18.90
C LYS A 92 -3.69 -15.93 18.58
N PRO A 93 -2.67 -15.13 18.25
CA PRO A 93 -2.89 -13.77 17.76
C PRO A 93 -3.61 -13.79 16.42
N PHE A 94 -4.57 -12.89 16.27
CA PHE A 94 -5.35 -12.74 15.04
C PHE A 94 -5.58 -11.27 14.72
N ARG A 95 -5.93 -10.99 13.46
CA ARG A 95 -6.23 -9.65 12.97
C ARG A 95 -7.72 -9.53 12.65
N MET A 96 -8.24 -8.33 12.80
CA MET A 96 -9.60 -7.98 12.40
C MET A 96 -9.63 -6.58 11.81
N LEU A 97 -10.42 -6.37 10.76
CA LEU A 97 -10.71 -5.04 10.23
C LEU A 97 -11.79 -4.40 11.08
N THR A 98 -11.48 -3.24 11.64
CA THR A 98 -12.39 -2.40 12.40
C THR A 98 -12.82 -1.20 11.54
N SER A 99 -13.75 -0.39 12.03
CA SER A 99 -14.13 0.87 11.37
C SER A 99 -12.95 1.84 11.19
N LEU A 100 -11.94 1.73 12.05
CA LEU A 100 -10.71 2.54 12.06
C LEU A 100 -9.56 1.89 11.30
N GLY A 101 -9.72 0.64 10.83
CA GLY A 101 -8.68 -0.10 10.11
C GLY A 101 -8.30 -1.42 10.79
N PRO A 102 -7.21 -2.08 10.35
CA PRO A 102 -6.78 -3.37 10.87
C PRO A 102 -6.31 -3.26 12.33
N LEU A 103 -6.92 -4.05 13.20
CA LEU A 103 -6.54 -4.22 14.59
C LEU A 103 -5.95 -5.64 14.76
N THR A 104 -4.85 -5.73 15.51
CA THR A 104 -4.28 -7.02 15.93
C THR A 104 -4.71 -7.28 17.38
N VAL A 105 -5.33 -8.43 17.62
CA VAL A 105 -5.70 -8.88 18.96
C VAL A 105 -4.65 -9.87 19.43
N LEU A 106 -4.00 -9.54 20.53
CA LEU A 106 -3.00 -10.39 21.16
C LEU A 106 -3.63 -11.15 22.34
N PRO A 107 -3.40 -12.46 22.44
CA PRO A 107 -3.77 -13.25 23.61
C PRO A 107 -3.12 -12.73 24.90
N PRO A 108 -3.73 -13.01 26.07
CA PRO A 108 -3.25 -12.52 27.36
C PRO A 108 -1.85 -13.03 27.72
N GLU A 109 -1.38 -14.16 27.18
CA GLU A 109 0.00 -14.63 27.39
C GLU A 109 1.06 -13.60 26.96
N PHE A 110 0.80 -12.81 25.91
CA PHE A 110 1.71 -11.75 25.45
C PHE A 110 1.68 -10.50 26.34
N GLY A 111 0.69 -10.37 27.23
CA GLY A 111 0.55 -9.19 28.10
C GLY A 111 1.70 -9.03 29.09
N HIS A 112 2.32 -10.12 29.52
CA HIS A 112 3.49 -10.08 30.41
C HIS A 112 4.74 -9.54 29.72
N GLU A 113 4.91 -9.80 28.42
CA GLU A 113 6.05 -9.33 27.64
C GLU A 113 5.89 -7.83 27.34
N ILE A 114 4.71 -7.41 26.88
CA ILE A 114 4.42 -6.00 26.55
C ILE A 114 4.60 -5.10 27.78
N ARG A 115 4.18 -5.56 28.97
CA ARG A 115 4.30 -4.79 30.21
C ARG A 115 5.75 -4.62 30.69
N LYS A 116 6.66 -5.52 30.29
CA LYS A 116 8.08 -5.47 30.66
C LYS A 116 8.92 -4.68 29.66
N SER A 117 8.39 -4.34 28.49
CA SER A 117 9.10 -3.56 27.48
C SER A 117 9.26 -2.10 27.96
N PRO A 118 10.50 -1.59 28.12
CA PRO A 118 10.75 -0.22 28.55
C PRO A 118 10.19 0.83 27.57
N GLU A 119 9.98 0.47 26.30
CA GLU A 119 9.36 1.35 25.30
C GLU A 119 7.85 1.59 25.51
N VAL A 120 7.17 0.79 26.34
CA VAL A 120 5.70 0.85 26.59
C VAL A 120 5.40 1.20 28.06
N SER A 121 6.44 1.48 28.85
CA SER A 121 6.36 1.93 30.24
C SER A 121 5.77 3.33 30.31
N PHE A 122 4.44 3.40 30.51
CA PHE A 122 3.69 4.65 30.75
C PHE A 122 4.22 5.43 31.97
N SER A 123 4.87 4.75 32.91
CA SER A 123 5.43 5.35 34.13
C SER A 123 6.68 6.20 33.87
N GLU A 124 7.51 5.85 32.89
CA GLU A 124 8.74 6.59 32.60
C GLU A 124 8.47 7.82 31.73
N THR A 125 7.46 7.77 30.86
CA THR A 125 7.07 8.90 30.00
C THR A 125 6.38 10.03 30.77
N MET A 126 5.81 9.76 31.95
CA MET A 126 5.19 10.78 32.81
C MET A 126 6.18 11.51 33.74
N GLN A 127 7.45 11.10 33.80
CA GLN A 127 8.47 11.82 34.58
C GLN A 127 9.16 12.95 33.80
N GLN A 128 8.78 13.17 32.53
CA GLN A 128 9.47 14.09 31.62
C GLN A 128 8.62 15.31 31.21
N VAL A 129 7.54 15.62 31.95
CA VAL A 129 6.71 16.82 31.75
C VAL A 129 6.71 17.69 33.01
#